data_AF-A0A973B6H1-F1
#
_entry.id   AF-A0A973B6H1-F1
#
_cell.length_a   1.000
_cell.length_b   1.000
_cell.length_c   1.000
_cell.angle_alpha   90.00
_cell.angle_beta   90.00
_cell.angle_gamma   90.00
#
_symmetry.space_group_name_H-M   'P 1'
#
loop_
_entity.id
_entity.type
_entity.pdbx_description
1 polymer ?
#
loop_
_entity_poly.entity_id
_entity_poly.type
_entity_poly.pdbx_seq_one_letter_code
_entity_poly.pdbx_strand_id
1 'polypeptide(L)'
;MKSFFHWALIATLGSLLLACTGAPLLAGMAPRSVNVPEERLQQALAERFPIKQRLADVLELEVLPPRLSLLPASNRLATDIDLNVADRLMGGRYSGNIAFDFGLRFEPSDNTIRMTGARVNRVSMAGVPEPYQTAITRNAP
;
A
#
# COMPACT_ATOMS: atom_id res chain seq x y z
N MET A 1 8.83 52.63 -11.05
CA MET A 1 7.64 53.38 -10.57
C MET A 1 6.93 52.43 -9.61
N LYS A 2 7.07 52.62 -8.28
CA LYS A 2 6.11 53.33 -7.40
C LYS A 2 4.69 52.75 -7.55
N SER A 3 3.93 52.30 -6.56
CA SER A 3 4.02 52.13 -5.11
C SER A 3 2.63 51.63 -4.68
N PHE A 4 2.56 50.65 -3.75
CA PHE A 4 1.70 50.63 -2.54
C PHE A 4 0.16 50.82 -2.60
N PHE A 5 -0.49 50.30 -1.53
CA PHE A 5 -1.81 50.67 -0.98
C PHE A 5 -3.04 49.94 -1.60
N HIS A 6 -3.76 49.05 -0.91
CA HIS A 6 -4.39 49.25 0.40
C HIS A 6 -4.57 47.92 1.17
N TRP A 7 -4.25 47.97 2.45
CA TRP A 7 -4.59 47.03 3.52
C TRP A 7 -5.52 47.80 4.46
N ALA A 8 -6.50 47.12 5.11
CA ALA A 8 -7.61 47.63 5.96
C ALA A 8 -8.97 47.52 5.24
N LEU A 9 -10.09 47.08 5.81
CA LEU A 9 -10.49 46.82 7.19
C LEU A 9 -11.88 46.15 7.08
N ILE A 10 -12.12 44.96 7.61
CA ILE A 10 -13.42 44.63 8.21
C ILE A 10 -13.12 43.82 9.46
N ALA A 11 -13.10 44.54 10.57
CA ALA A 11 -13.02 44.02 11.91
C ALA A 11 -14.42 43.62 12.40
N THR A 12 -14.45 42.48 13.11
CA THR A 12 -15.26 42.19 14.31
C THR A 12 -16.78 42.17 14.23
N LEU A 13 -17.35 40.98 14.50
CA LEU A 13 -18.42 40.71 15.48
C LEU A 13 -18.71 39.18 15.41
N GLY A 14 -18.76 38.38 16.46
CA GLY A 14 -18.64 38.56 17.89
C GLY A 14 -18.56 37.17 18.52
N SER A 15 -17.88 37.11 19.67
CA SER A 15 -17.73 35.95 20.54
C SER A 15 -19.07 35.36 20.97
N LEU A 16 -19.21 34.03 20.96
CA LEU A 16 -20.09 33.33 21.91
C LEU A 16 -19.72 31.84 22.03
N LEU A 17 -19.37 31.43 23.26
CA LEU A 17 -19.45 30.08 23.85
C LEU A 17 -18.39 29.09 23.35
N LEU A 18 -17.30 28.79 24.07
CA LEU A 18 -17.20 28.21 25.42
C LEU A 18 -18.12 26.98 25.63
N ALA A 19 -17.50 25.86 26.01
CA ALA A 19 -18.06 24.59 26.48
C ALA A 19 -18.33 23.49 25.43
N CYS A 20 -17.30 22.69 25.17
CA CYS A 20 -17.39 21.22 25.19
C CYS A 20 -16.00 20.58 25.38
N THR A 21 -15.27 21.04 26.40
CA THR A 21 -14.23 20.22 27.06
C THR A 21 -14.95 19.23 27.97
N GLY A 22 -15.30 18.06 27.45
CA GLY A 22 -15.93 17.02 28.27
C GLY A 22 -16.83 16.05 27.53
N ALA A 23 -16.24 15.16 26.73
CA ALA A 23 -16.87 13.86 26.47
C ALA A 23 -15.79 12.77 26.36
N PRO A 24 -15.19 12.31 27.47
CA PRO A 24 -14.45 11.04 27.48
C PRO A 24 -15.41 9.83 27.37
N LEU A 25 -16.72 10.04 27.25
CA LEU A 25 -17.73 8.99 27.34
C LEU A 25 -17.98 8.20 26.04
N LEU A 26 -17.40 8.60 24.90
CA LEU A 26 -17.49 7.82 23.66
C LEU A 26 -16.28 6.90 23.42
N ALA A 27 -15.21 7.03 24.22
CA ALA A 27 -14.03 6.17 24.11
C ALA A 27 -14.29 4.70 24.51
N GLY A 28 -15.42 4.40 25.15
CA GLY A 28 -15.79 3.06 25.60
C GLY A 28 -16.70 2.27 24.62
N MET A 29 -17.20 2.90 23.56
CA MET A 29 -18.16 2.30 22.62
C MET A 29 -17.59 2.07 21.21
N ALA A 30 -16.26 2.12 21.05
CA ALA A 30 -15.62 1.66 19.82
C ALA A 30 -15.39 0.15 19.90
N PRO A 31 -15.81 -0.65 18.91
CA PRO A 31 -15.51 -2.08 18.90
C PRO A 31 -13.99 -2.28 18.95
N ARG A 32 -13.52 -3.01 19.96
CA ARG A 32 -12.09 -3.27 20.20
C ARG A 32 -11.46 -4.17 19.13
N SER A 33 -12.30 -4.80 18.32
CA SER A 33 -11.92 -5.65 17.18
C SER A 33 -12.85 -5.36 16.00
N VAL A 34 -12.26 -5.14 14.82
CA VAL A 34 -12.99 -5.02 13.56
C VAL A 34 -12.70 -6.27 12.75
N ASN A 35 -13.75 -7.02 12.40
CA ASN A 35 -13.62 -8.17 11.50
C ASN A 35 -13.82 -7.68 10.06
N VAL A 36 -12.80 -7.86 9.22
CA VAL A 36 -12.86 -7.50 7.80
C VAL A 36 -12.83 -8.79 6.98
N PRO A 37 -13.89 -9.10 6.22
CA PRO A 37 -13.92 -10.32 5.44
C PRO A 37 -12.97 -10.25 4.24
N GLU A 38 -12.53 -11.41 3.76
CA GLU A 38 -11.54 -11.54 2.68
C GLU A 38 -12.00 -10.80 1.41
N GLU A 39 -13.27 -10.89 1.06
CA GLU A 39 -13.83 -10.29 -0.15
C GLU A 39 -13.75 -8.77 -0.10
N ARG A 40 -13.95 -8.16 1.08
CA ARG A 40 -13.82 -6.71 1.27
C ARG A 40 -12.37 -6.26 1.14
N LEU A 41 -11.42 -7.04 1.68
CA LEU A 41 -9.99 -6.77 1.52
C LEU A 41 -9.58 -6.87 0.05
N GLN A 42 -10.02 -7.93 -0.64
CA GLN A 42 -9.74 -8.16 -2.05
C GLN A 42 -10.31 -7.04 -2.93
N GLN A 43 -11.53 -6.58 -2.65
CA GLN A 43 -12.15 -5.44 -3.36
C GLN A 43 -11.39 -4.14 -3.15
N ALA A 44 -11.10 -3.78 -1.90
CA ALA A 44 -10.35 -2.57 -1.57
C ALA A 44 -8.94 -2.57 -2.18
N LEU A 45 -8.34 -3.75 -2.28
CA LEU A 45 -7.05 -3.91 -2.94
C LEU A 45 -7.17 -3.74 -4.45
N ALA A 46 -8.14 -4.39 -5.09
CA ALA A 46 -8.36 -4.34 -6.53
C ALA A 46 -8.55 -2.91 -7.07
N GLU A 47 -9.15 -2.00 -6.30
CA GLU A 47 -9.31 -0.59 -6.68
C GLU A 47 -7.98 0.16 -6.90
N ARG A 48 -6.90 -0.32 -6.31
CA ARG A 48 -5.57 0.31 -6.40
C ARG A 48 -4.71 -0.26 -7.52
N PHE A 49 -5.14 -1.34 -8.17
CA PHE A 49 -4.41 -2.03 -9.21
C PHE A 49 -5.08 -1.83 -10.58
N PRO A 50 -4.32 -1.94 -11.69
CA PRO A 50 -2.88 -2.23 -11.76
C PRO A 50 -2.01 -1.05 -11.30
N ILE A 51 -0.83 -1.36 -10.74
CA ILE A 51 0.17 -0.36 -10.37
C ILE A 51 1.27 -0.37 -11.43
N LYS A 52 1.51 0.79 -12.06
CA LYS A 52 2.63 0.99 -13.00
C LYS A 52 3.70 1.82 -12.34
N GLN A 53 4.90 1.25 -12.25
CA GLN A 53 6.08 1.87 -11.64
C GLN A 53 7.20 1.88 -12.66
N ARG A 54 7.81 3.06 -12.86
CA ARG A 54 9.02 3.16 -13.69
C ARG A 54 10.23 3.13 -12.78
N LEU A 55 11.13 2.19 -13.04
CA LEU A 55 12.36 1.99 -12.28
C LEU A 55 13.55 2.41 -13.15
N ALA A 56 14.33 3.38 -12.65
CA ALA A 56 15.55 3.88 -13.30
C ALA A 56 15.38 4.30 -14.79
N ASP A 57 14.18 4.71 -15.19
CA ASP A 57 13.76 5.06 -16.56
C ASP A 57 13.91 4.00 -17.66
N VAL A 58 14.57 2.88 -17.35
CA VAL A 58 14.84 1.76 -18.26
C VAL A 58 13.86 0.61 -18.07
N LEU A 59 13.36 0.41 -16.86
CA LEU A 59 12.45 -0.69 -16.53
C LEU A 59 11.05 -0.14 -16.23
N GLU A 60 10.05 -0.75 -16.81
CA GLU A 60 8.65 -0.50 -16.51
C GLU A 60 8.05 -1.74 -15.86
N LEU A 61 7.62 -1.61 -14.61
CA LEU A 61 7.00 -2.65 -13.82
C LEU A 61 5.48 -2.40 -13.79
N GLU A 62 4.71 -3.38 -14.23
CA GLU A 62 3.26 -3.42 -14.10
C GLU A 62 2.89 -4.53 -13.12
N VAL A 63 2.36 -4.16 -11.97
CA VAL A 63 1.86 -5.10 -10.97
C VAL A 63 0.37 -5.28 -11.18
N LEU A 64 -0.06 -6.53 -11.34
CA LEU A 64 -1.47 -6.87 -11.58
C LEU A 64 -2.24 -6.98 -10.25
N PRO A 65 -3.59 -6.96 -10.30
CA PRO A 65 -4.40 -7.16 -9.11
C PRO A 65 -4.00 -8.46 -8.38
N PRO A 66 -3.56 -8.36 -7.13
CA PRO A 66 -3.07 -9.52 -6.38
C PRO A 66 -4.24 -10.37 -5.87
N ARG A 67 -3.99 -11.66 -5.62
CA ARG A 67 -4.94 -12.58 -4.99
C ARG A 67 -4.59 -12.73 -3.50
N LEU A 68 -5.53 -12.42 -2.63
CA LEU A 68 -5.40 -12.57 -1.18
C LEU A 68 -6.01 -13.90 -0.70
N SER A 69 -5.46 -14.42 0.39
CA SER A 69 -6.10 -15.50 1.16
C SER A 69 -5.79 -15.35 2.65
N LEU A 70 -6.77 -15.58 3.52
CA LEU A 70 -6.57 -15.52 4.96
C LEU A 70 -5.84 -16.77 5.50
N LEU A 71 -4.84 -16.57 6.35
CA LEU A 71 -4.15 -17.62 7.10
C LEU A 71 -4.45 -17.49 8.61
N PRO A 72 -5.68 -17.85 9.05
CA PRO A 72 -6.17 -17.55 10.40
C PRO A 72 -5.34 -18.21 11.51
N ALA A 73 -4.80 -19.41 11.27
CA ALA A 73 -3.97 -20.13 12.24
C ALA A 73 -2.69 -19.38 12.66
N SER A 74 -2.22 -18.44 11.82
CA SER A 74 -1.02 -17.65 12.07
C SER A 74 -1.29 -16.15 12.20
N ASN A 75 -2.56 -15.73 12.09
CA ASN A 75 -2.97 -14.32 11.96
C ASN A 75 -2.21 -13.58 10.84
N ARG A 76 -2.19 -14.20 9.65
CA ARG A 76 -1.48 -13.67 8.47
C ARG A 76 -2.38 -13.64 7.24
N LEU A 77 -1.91 -12.90 6.25
CA LEU A 77 -2.42 -12.89 4.88
C LEU A 77 -1.40 -13.54 3.97
N ALA A 78 -1.86 -14.48 3.15
CA ALA A 78 -1.13 -14.91 1.97
C ALA A 78 -1.49 -13.99 0.80
N THR A 79 -0.53 -13.69 -0.05
CA THR A 79 -0.72 -12.85 -1.22
C THR A 79 0.09 -13.41 -2.38
N ASP A 80 -0.57 -13.55 -3.51
CA ASP A 80 -0.01 -14.03 -4.77
C ASP A 80 -0.19 -12.95 -5.83
N ILE A 81 0.92 -12.51 -6.41
CA ILE A 81 0.96 -11.33 -7.29
C ILE A 81 1.63 -11.69 -8.60
N ASP A 82 0.91 -11.43 -9.69
CA ASP A 82 1.45 -11.48 -11.04
C ASP A 82 1.99 -10.10 -11.44
N LEU A 83 3.15 -10.08 -12.08
CA LEU A 83 3.80 -8.84 -12.52
C LEU A 83 4.37 -8.99 -13.92
N ASN A 84 4.35 -7.89 -14.67
CA ASN A 84 5.00 -7.75 -15.96
C ASN A 84 6.14 -6.74 -15.85
N VAL A 85 7.27 -7.04 -16.48
CA VAL A 85 8.44 -6.17 -16.54
C VAL A 85 8.77 -5.94 -18.01
N ALA A 86 8.85 -4.68 -18.42
CA ALA A 86 9.36 -4.30 -19.73
C ALA A 86 10.73 -3.61 -19.56
N ASP A 87 11.73 -4.12 -20.27
CA ASP A 87 13.06 -3.53 -20.38
C ASP A 87 13.12 -2.71 -21.68
N ARG A 88 13.22 -1.38 -21.53
CA ARG A 88 13.28 -0.43 -22.65
C ARG A 88 14.69 -0.32 -23.22
N LEU A 89 15.72 -0.74 -22.49
CA LEU A 89 17.11 -0.68 -22.93
C LEU A 89 17.41 -1.83 -23.90
N MET A 90 17.00 -3.04 -23.55
CA MET A 90 17.22 -4.25 -24.35
C MET A 90 15.98 -4.69 -25.15
N GLY A 91 14.82 -4.07 -24.94
CA GLY A 91 13.57 -4.40 -25.61
C GLY A 91 12.89 -5.68 -25.08
N GLY A 92 13.29 -6.16 -23.90
CA GLY A 92 12.76 -7.38 -23.30
C GLY A 92 11.40 -7.19 -22.64
N ARG A 93 10.56 -8.24 -22.61
CA ARG A 93 9.37 -8.31 -21.75
C ARG A 93 9.36 -9.63 -21.00
N TYR A 94 9.09 -9.55 -19.71
CA TYR A 94 9.12 -10.67 -18.79
C TYR A 94 7.86 -10.66 -17.95
N SER A 95 7.37 -11.85 -17.61
CA SER A 95 6.28 -12.01 -16.65
C SER A 95 6.78 -12.80 -15.47
N GLY A 96 6.35 -12.43 -14.28
CA GLY A 96 6.74 -13.06 -13.04
C GLY A 96 5.58 -13.21 -12.09
N ASN A 97 5.80 -14.04 -11.07
CA ASN A 97 4.90 -14.26 -9.97
C ASN A 97 5.68 -14.20 -8.66
N ILE A 98 5.07 -13.58 -7.65
CA ILE A 98 5.60 -13.53 -6.29
C ILE A 98 4.49 -13.99 -5.34
N ALA A 99 4.77 -15.03 -4.56
CA ALA A 99 3.93 -15.46 -3.47
C ALA A 99 4.63 -15.18 -2.14
N PHE A 100 3.93 -14.51 -1.22
CA PHE A 100 4.45 -14.16 0.09
C PHE A 100 3.33 -14.14 1.13
N ASP A 101 3.69 -14.26 2.40
CA ASP A 101 2.77 -14.09 3.52
C ASP A 101 3.23 -12.98 4.44
N PHE A 102 2.31 -12.33 5.16
CA PHE A 102 2.62 -11.24 6.09
C PHE A 102 1.57 -11.10 7.20
N GLY A 103 1.98 -10.57 8.34
CA GLY A 103 1.06 -10.13 9.39
C GLY A 103 0.60 -8.70 9.14
N LEU A 104 -0.49 -8.31 9.79
CA LEU A 104 -0.97 -6.93 9.82
C LEU A 104 -0.80 -6.34 11.22
N ARG A 105 -0.34 -5.09 11.29
CA ARG A 105 -0.26 -4.33 12.53
C ARG A 105 -0.89 -2.94 12.34
N PHE A 106 -1.73 -2.54 13.28
CA PHE A 106 -2.22 -1.17 13.35
C PHE A 106 -1.13 -0.23 13.87
N GLU A 107 -0.96 0.90 13.19
CA GLU A 107 -0.06 1.97 13.56
C GLU A 107 -0.87 3.17 14.09
N PRO A 108 -0.90 3.42 15.41
CA PRO A 108 -1.70 4.49 15.99
C PRO A 108 -1.22 5.90 15.62
N SER A 109 0.05 6.06 15.21
CA SER A 109 0.62 7.39 14.95
C SER A 109 0.01 8.07 13.73
N ASP A 110 -0.35 7.29 12.71
CA ASP A 110 -0.92 7.77 11.44
C ASP A 110 -2.24 7.08 11.08
N ASN A 111 -2.78 6.26 11.99
CA ASN A 111 -4.00 5.47 11.81
C ASN A 111 -3.95 4.54 10.58
N THR A 112 -2.79 3.97 10.29
CA THR A 112 -2.61 3.06 9.15
C THR A 112 -2.53 1.58 9.56
N ILE A 113 -2.82 0.70 8.60
CA ILE A 113 -2.54 -0.72 8.71
C ILE A 113 -1.24 -1.01 7.96
N ARG A 114 -0.25 -1.56 8.67
CA ARG A 114 1.09 -1.83 8.14
C ARG A 114 1.36 -3.32 8.05
N MET A 115 2.04 -3.69 6.98
CA MET A 115 2.57 -5.04 6.79
C MET A 115 3.71 -5.28 7.79
N THR A 116 3.73 -6.44 8.44
CA THR A 116 4.81 -6.84 9.36
C THR A 116 5.25 -8.28 9.10
N GLY A 117 6.54 -8.55 9.30
CA GLY A 117 7.13 -9.89 9.18
C GLY A 117 6.96 -10.53 7.80
N ALA A 118 6.91 -9.74 6.72
CA ALA A 118 6.71 -10.24 5.37
C ALA A 118 7.77 -11.30 5.01
N ARG A 119 7.29 -12.42 4.48
CA ARG A 119 8.13 -13.55 4.10
C ARG A 119 7.78 -13.97 2.69
N VAL A 120 8.79 -13.98 1.83
CA VAL A 120 8.65 -14.47 0.46
C VAL A 120 8.67 -15.99 0.49
N ASN A 121 7.69 -16.61 -0.14
CA ASN A 121 7.52 -18.06 -0.22
C ASN A 121 7.88 -18.59 -1.60
N ARG A 122 7.69 -17.78 -2.65
CA ARG A 122 8.02 -18.14 -4.03
C ARG A 122 8.29 -16.90 -4.85
N VAL A 123 9.28 -16.99 -5.72
CA VAL A 123 9.52 -16.05 -6.81
C VAL A 123 9.74 -16.85 -8.08
N SER A 124 9.06 -16.49 -9.15
CA SER A 124 9.31 -17.04 -10.48
C SER A 124 9.26 -15.94 -11.52
N MET A 125 10.06 -16.07 -12.57
CA MET A 125 10.02 -15.20 -13.74
C MET A 125 10.26 -16.03 -14.99
N ALA A 126 9.50 -15.74 -16.05
CA ALA A 126 9.60 -16.38 -17.35
C ALA A 126 10.26 -15.44 -18.36
N GLY A 127 11.05 -16.02 -19.28
CA GLY A 127 11.66 -15.31 -20.41
C GLY A 127 12.89 -14.46 -20.08
N VAL A 128 13.36 -14.46 -18.83
CA VAL A 128 14.52 -13.66 -18.40
C VAL A 128 15.82 -14.23 -18.99
N PRO A 129 16.78 -13.39 -19.45
CA PRO A 129 18.08 -13.88 -19.94
C PRO A 129 18.88 -14.66 -18.88
N GLU A 130 19.64 -15.64 -19.32
CA GLU A 130 20.49 -16.57 -18.52
C GLU A 130 21.30 -15.89 -17.39
N PRO A 131 22.00 -14.76 -17.61
CA PRO A 131 22.76 -14.08 -16.56
C PRO A 131 21.92 -13.69 -15.34
N TYR A 132 20.64 -13.39 -15.55
CA TYR A 132 19.72 -12.99 -14.49
C TYR A 132 18.95 -14.18 -13.90
N GLN A 133 18.77 -15.27 -14.65
CA GLN A 133 18.14 -16.50 -14.13
C GLN A 133 18.91 -17.03 -12.92
N THR A 134 20.25 -17.03 -12.99
CA THR A 134 21.11 -17.48 -11.89
C THR A 134 20.95 -16.59 -10.64
N ALA A 135 20.81 -15.27 -10.84
CA ALA A 135 20.57 -14.34 -9.73
C ALA A 135 19.20 -14.57 -9.08
N ILE A 136 18.15 -14.83 -9.87
CA ILE A 136 16.81 -15.14 -9.36
C ILE A 136 16.82 -16.45 -8.58
N THR A 137 17.37 -17.52 -9.15
CA THR A 137 17.44 -18.83 -8.49
C THR A 137 18.24 -18.79 -7.20
N ARG A 138 19.30 -17.98 -7.13
CA ARG A 138 20.11 -17.82 -5.91
C ARG A 138 19.37 -17.08 -4.78
N ASN A 139 18.52 -16.11 -5.14
CA ASN A 139 17.84 -15.24 -4.16
C ASN A 139 16.38 -15.64 -3.92
N ALA A 140 15.84 -16.58 -4.70
CA ALA A 140 14.56 -17.20 -4.41
C ALA A 140 14.66 -17.99 -3.08
N PRO A 141 13.61 -17.94 -2.24
CA PRO A 141 13.58 -18.64 -0.96
C PRO A 141 13.62 -20.16 -1.09
#